data_AF-A0A0Q8KP50-F1
#
_entry.id   AF-A0A0Q8KP50-F1
#
_cell.length_a   1.000
_cell.length_b   1.000
_cell.length_c   1.000
_cell.angle_alpha   90.00
_cell.angle_beta   90.00
_cell.angle_gamma   90.00
#
_symmetry.space_group_name_H-M   'P 1'
#
loop_
_entity.id
_entity.type
_entity.pdbx_description
1 polymer ?
#
loop_
_entity_poly.entity_id
_entity_poly.type
_entity_poly.pdbx_seq_one_letter_code
_entity_poly.pdbx_strand_id
1 'polypeptide(L)'
;MDHSAHVRLTANELTPDVLEDATIYGPDDEKIGSVSHTHGTGAGTQVVIDVGGFLGVGAKPVSVPASQLDFMRDEDGDVHAVTSWTKDELKRMPEHHDA
;
A
#
# COMPACT_ATOMS: atom_id res chain seq x y z
N MET A 1 0.08 15.76 -5.70
CA MET A 1 -0.73 16.29 -4.59
C MET A 1 0.20 16.98 -3.58
N ASP A 2 -0.28 17.93 -2.76
CA ASP A 2 0.55 18.52 -1.69
C ASP A 2 0.59 17.60 -0.47
N HIS A 3 1.58 16.69 -0.40
CA HIS A 3 1.71 15.74 0.72
C HIS A 3 2.25 16.37 2.03
N SER A 4 2.47 17.68 2.05
CA SER A 4 3.06 18.42 3.18
C SER A 4 2.10 18.57 4.37
N ALA A 5 0.79 18.41 4.17
CA ALA A 5 -0.23 18.45 5.21
C ALA A 5 -0.63 17.07 5.76
N HIS A 6 -0.18 15.97 5.12
CA HIS A 6 -0.61 14.64 5.52
C HIS A 6 0.13 14.14 6.76
N VAL A 7 -0.62 13.49 7.66
CA VAL A 7 -0.08 12.92 8.89
C VAL A 7 0.45 11.53 8.57
N ARG A 8 1.75 11.31 8.77
CA ARG A 8 2.33 9.96 8.66
C ARG A 8 1.81 9.07 9.78
N LEU A 9 1.29 7.91 9.40
CA LEU A 9 0.81 6.91 10.34
C LEU A 9 1.99 6.31 11.10
N THR A 10 1.83 6.18 12.42
CA THR A 10 2.84 5.53 13.26
C THR A 10 2.69 4.02 13.21
N ALA A 11 3.73 3.26 13.57
CA ALA A 11 3.67 1.80 13.61
C ALA A 11 2.48 1.25 14.43
N ASN A 12 2.05 1.97 15.46
CA ASN A 12 0.91 1.57 16.29
C ASN A 12 -0.45 1.72 15.58
N GLU A 13 -0.50 2.51 14.51
CA GLU A 13 -1.69 2.74 13.68
C GLU A 13 -1.68 1.87 12.41
N LEU A 14 -0.56 1.20 12.11
CA LEU A 14 -0.44 0.21 11.02
C LEU A 14 -1.18 -1.08 11.39
N THR A 15 -2.50 -0.98 11.37
CA THR A 15 -3.46 -2.04 11.68
C THR A 15 -4.27 -2.40 10.42
N PRO A 16 -4.73 -3.65 10.29
CA PRO A 16 -5.50 -4.08 9.13
C PRO A 16 -6.68 -3.17 8.83
N ASP A 17 -7.46 -2.81 9.85
CA ASP A 17 -8.64 -1.95 9.70
C ASP A 17 -8.34 -0.54 9.17
N VAL A 18 -7.12 -0.04 9.38
CA VAL A 18 -6.71 1.30 8.94
C VAL A 18 -6.04 1.27 7.57
N LEU A 19 -5.36 0.17 7.25
CA LEU A 19 -4.58 0.01 6.01
C LEU A 19 -5.37 -0.66 4.89
N GLU A 20 -6.42 -1.41 5.23
CA GLU A 20 -7.31 -2.04 4.26
C GLU A 20 -7.95 -0.99 3.35
N ASP A 21 -8.08 -1.30 2.06
CA ASP A 21 -8.55 -0.38 1.01
C ASP A 21 -7.67 0.86 0.77
N ALA A 22 -6.55 1.03 1.48
CA ALA A 22 -5.66 2.16 1.28
C ALA A 22 -5.10 2.18 -0.15
N THR A 23 -5.15 3.35 -0.79
CA THR A 23 -4.63 3.50 -2.15
C THR A 23 -3.11 3.61 -2.13
N ILE A 24 -2.44 2.86 -3.00
CA ILE A 24 -0.98 2.91 -3.17
C ILE A 24 -0.62 3.75 -4.38
N TYR A 25 0.15 4.80 -4.12
CA TYR A 25 0.73 5.68 -5.11
C TYR A 25 2.22 5.41 -5.29
N GLY A 26 2.68 5.44 -6.53
CA GLY A 26 4.08 5.28 -6.87
C GLY A 26 4.79 6.63 -7.01
N PRO A 27 5.99 6.63 -7.60
CA PRO A 27 6.61 7.86 -8.07
C PRO A 27 5.68 8.60 -9.04
N ASP A 28 5.75 9.93 -9.04
CA ASP A 28 4.91 10.82 -9.87
C ASP A 28 3.40 10.80 -9.52
N ASP A 29 3.03 10.41 -8.30
CA ASP A 29 1.64 10.30 -7.83
C ASP A 29 0.78 9.34 -8.68
N GLU A 30 1.40 8.38 -9.39
CA GLU A 30 0.66 7.41 -10.19
C GLU A 30 -0.05 6.41 -9.30
N LYS A 31 -1.34 6.14 -9.57
CA LYS A 31 -2.07 5.05 -8.90
C LYS A 31 -1.58 3.69 -9.38
N ILE A 32 -0.89 2.99 -8.48
CA ILE A 32 -0.32 1.67 -8.74
C ILE A 32 -1.33 0.57 -8.46
N GLY A 33 -2.05 0.71 -7.34
CA GLY A 33 -2.94 -0.31 -6.80
C GLY A 33 -3.59 0.12 -5.49
N SER A 34 -4.06 -0.87 -4.74
CA SER A 34 -4.63 -0.71 -3.40
C SER A 34 -4.21 -1.85 -2.49
N VAL A 35 -4.26 -1.63 -1.19
CA VAL A 35 -4.04 -2.67 -0.19
C VAL A 35 -5.22 -3.62 -0.19
N SER A 36 -4.95 -4.90 -0.41
CA SER A 36 -5.97 -5.96 -0.39
C SER A 36 -6.03 -6.66 0.95
N HIS A 37 -4.89 -6.88 1.58
CA HIS A 37 -4.82 -7.50 2.89
C HIS A 37 -3.55 -7.11 3.63
N THR A 38 -3.56 -7.23 4.96
CA THR A 38 -2.35 -7.05 5.76
C THR A 38 -2.20 -8.17 6.78
N HIS A 39 -0.96 -8.61 6.99
CA HIS A 39 -0.61 -9.64 7.95
C HIS A 39 0.27 -9.07 9.05
N GLY A 40 -0.16 -9.23 10.31
CA GLY A 40 0.55 -8.74 11.47
C GLY A 40 0.19 -7.31 11.86
N THR A 41 0.97 -6.74 12.79
CA THR A 41 0.77 -5.40 13.34
C THR A 41 2.12 -4.74 13.64
N GLY A 42 2.20 -3.41 13.59
CA GLY A 42 3.43 -2.70 13.95
C GLY A 42 4.47 -2.65 12.82
N ALA A 43 5.75 -2.60 13.21
CA ALA A 43 6.86 -2.54 12.26
C ALA A 43 7.04 -3.84 11.43
N GLY A 44 6.45 -4.95 11.88
CA GLY A 44 6.49 -6.24 11.18
C GLY A 44 5.31 -6.49 10.24
N THR A 45 4.40 -5.52 10.08
CA THR A 45 3.22 -5.69 9.22
C THR A 45 3.65 -5.95 7.77
N GLN A 46 3.10 -7.00 7.18
CA GLN A 46 3.18 -7.27 5.74
C GLN A 46 1.92 -6.73 5.08
N VAL A 47 2.07 -6.03 3.97
CA VAL A 47 0.99 -5.43 3.21
C VAL A 47 0.94 -6.11 1.85
N VAL A 48 -0.20 -6.72 1.55
CA VAL A 48 -0.49 -7.27 0.23
C VAL A 48 -1.10 -6.15 -0.60
N ILE A 49 -0.42 -5.82 -1.69
CA ILE A 49 -0.84 -4.79 -2.63
C ILE A 49 -1.33 -5.48 -3.89
N ASP A 50 -2.52 -5.14 -4.32
CA ASP A 50 -3.05 -5.56 -5.62
C ASP A 50 -2.58 -4.59 -6.70
N VAL A 51 -1.60 -5.03 -7.49
CA VAL A 51 -0.90 -4.21 -8.47
C VAL A 51 -1.50 -4.41 -9.86
N GLY A 52 -2.09 -3.35 -10.40
CA GLY A 52 -2.82 -3.43 -11.67
C GLY A 52 -4.14 -4.20 -11.53
N GLY A 53 -4.85 -4.38 -12.66
CA GLY A 53 -6.22 -4.88 -12.66
C GLY A 53 -7.24 -3.80 -12.28
N PHE A 54 -8.47 -3.96 -12.76
CA PHE A 54 -9.59 -3.13 -12.36
C PHE A 54 -10.46 -4.02 -11.46
N LEU A 55 -10.63 -3.66 -10.19
CA LEU A 55 -11.48 -4.39 -9.23
C LEU A 55 -11.11 -5.89 -9.07
N GLY A 56 -9.83 -6.22 -8.82
CA GLY A 56 -9.39 -7.58 -8.52
C GLY A 56 -9.27 -8.53 -9.73
N VAL A 57 -9.75 -8.13 -10.91
CA VAL A 57 -9.59 -8.95 -12.13
C VAL A 57 -8.29 -8.58 -12.84
N GLY A 58 -7.36 -9.53 -12.90
CA GLY A 58 -6.02 -9.31 -13.45
C GLY A 58 -5.13 -8.45 -12.56
N ALA A 59 -5.51 -8.29 -11.29
CA ALA A 59 -4.65 -7.72 -10.27
C ALA A 59 -3.64 -8.75 -9.82
N LYS A 60 -2.41 -8.30 -9.59
CA LYS A 60 -1.32 -9.14 -9.13
C LYS A 60 -1.06 -8.84 -7.65
N PRO A 61 -1.30 -9.79 -6.72
CA PRO A 61 -1.02 -9.59 -5.31
C PRO A 61 0.49 -9.64 -5.07
N VAL A 62 1.04 -8.57 -4.49
CA VAL A 62 2.45 -8.46 -4.14
C VAL A 62 2.55 -8.13 -2.66
N SER A 63 3.18 -9.01 -1.89
CA SER A 63 3.44 -8.76 -0.47
C SER A 63 4.71 -7.93 -0.32
N VAL A 64 4.59 -6.80 0.38
CA VAL A 64 5.72 -5.95 0.75
C VAL A 64 5.61 -5.56 2.23
N PRO A 65 6.72 -5.37 2.94
CA PRO A 65 6.65 -4.95 4.33
C PRO A 65 6.14 -3.51 4.41
N ALA A 66 5.27 -3.22 5.38
CA ALA A 66 4.73 -1.89 5.63
C ALA A 66 5.83 -0.85 5.85
N SER A 67 7.01 -1.25 6.36
CA SER A 67 8.16 -0.35 6.52
C SER A 67 8.74 0.19 5.21
N GLN A 68 8.41 -0.41 4.06
CA GLN A 68 8.79 0.08 2.73
C GLN A 68 7.68 0.92 2.07
N LEU A 69 6.59 1.17 2.79
CA LEU A 69 5.47 2.01 2.38
C LEU A 69 5.36 3.17 3.35
N ASP A 70 5.28 4.39 2.83
CA ASP A 70 5.00 5.56 3.66
C ASP A 70 3.49 5.77 3.71
N PHE A 71 2.86 5.24 4.76
CA PHE A 71 1.44 5.44 5.02
C PHE A 71 1.16 6.82 5.60
N MET A 72 0.21 7.50 5.01
CA MET A 72 -0.19 8.86 5.33
C MET A 72 -1.72 8.93 5.38
N ARG A 73 -2.21 9.75 6.30
CA ARG A 73 -3.62 10.12 6.39
C ARG A 73 -3.78 11.58 5.99
N ASP A 74 -4.76 11.84 5.14
CA ASP A 74 -5.13 13.21 4.76
C ASP A 74 -6.09 13.87 5.75
N GLU A 75 -6.52 15.10 5.42
CA GLU A 75 -7.41 15.90 6.27
C GLU A 75 -8.83 15.32 6.35
N ASP A 76 -9.27 14.57 5.34
CA ASP A 76 -10.57 13.89 5.30
C ASP A 76 -10.56 12.58 6.11
N GLY A 77 -9.37 12.10 6.48
CA GLY A 77 -9.17 10.87 7.24
C GLY A 77 -8.86 9.66 6.38
N ASP A 78 -8.79 9.86 5.06
CA ASP A 78 -8.49 8.81 4.10
C ASP A 78 -7.00 8.43 4.18
N VAL A 79 -6.75 7.12 4.17
CA VAL A 79 -5.42 6.55 4.29
C VAL A 79 -4.91 6.15 2.91
N HIS A 80 -3.70 6.61 2.60
CA HIS A 80 -2.98 6.23 1.40
C HIS A 80 -1.53 5.89 1.75
N ALA A 81 -0.87 5.13 0.88
CA ALA A 81 0.56 4.91 1.00
C ALA A 81 1.27 5.34 -0.27
N VAL A 82 2.51 5.81 -0.10
CA VAL A 82 3.42 6.04 -1.22
C VAL A 82 4.53 5.00 -1.19
N THR A 83 4.96 4.59 -2.36
CA THR A 83 6.09 3.68 -2.54
C THR A 83 7.11 4.25 -3.52
N SER A 84 8.38 3.89 -3.33
CA SER A 84 9.43 4.20 -4.30
C SER A 84 9.38 3.32 -5.55
N TRP A 85 8.60 2.23 -5.53
CA TRP A 85 8.50 1.32 -6.67
C TRP A 85 7.48 1.81 -7.69
N THR A 86 7.83 1.64 -8.96
CA THR A 86 6.90 1.82 -10.07
C THR A 86 5.96 0.61 -10.21
N LYS A 87 4.85 0.81 -10.91
CA LYS A 87 3.88 -0.25 -11.22
C LYS A 87 4.52 -1.42 -11.95
N ASP A 88 5.40 -1.13 -12.89
CA ASP A 88 6.13 -2.14 -13.67
C ASP A 88 7.12 -2.92 -12.80
N GLU A 89 7.79 -2.28 -11.84
CA GLU A 89 8.66 -2.97 -10.89
C GLU A 89 7.88 -3.94 -10.02
N LEU A 90 6.78 -3.50 -9.42
CA LEU A 90 5.93 -4.38 -8.62
C LEU A 90 5.36 -5.54 -9.45
N LYS A 91 4.98 -5.31 -10.72
CA LYS A 91 4.56 -6.39 -11.63
C LYS A 91 5.67 -7.40 -11.94
N ARG A 92 6.94 -6.97 -11.88
CA ARG A 92 8.12 -7.84 -12.07
C ARG A 92 8.51 -8.59 -10.80
N MET A 93 8.06 -8.15 -9.62
CA MET A 93 8.31 -8.86 -8.37
C MET A 93 7.60 -10.23 -8.35
N PRO A 94 8.11 -11.19 -7.55
CA PRO A 94 7.42 -12.47 -7.36
C PRO A 94 6.01 -12.24 -6.80
N GLU A 95 5.04 -12.96 -7.36
CA GLU A 95 3.66 -12.95 -6.87
C GLU A 95 3.60 -13.53 -5.48
N HIS A 96 2.84 -12.90 -4.59
CA HIS A 96 2.49 -13.53 -3.34
C HIS A 96 1.59 -14.72 -3.68
N HIS A 97 2.16 -15.92 -3.62
CA HIS A 97 1.40 -17.16 -3.61
C HIS A 97 1.26 -17.57 -2.14
N ASP A 98 0.09 -17.31 -1.55
CA ASP A 98 -0.33 -17.99 -0.33
C ASP A 98 -0.21 -19.51 -0.60
N ALA A 99 0.70 -20.16 0.11
CA ALA A 99 0.94 -21.60 0.05
C ALA A 99 0.20 -22.31 1.20
#